data_AF-A0A358PGQ2-F1
#
_entry.id   AF-A0A358PGQ2-F1
#
_cell.length_a   1.000
_cell.length_b   1.000
_cell.length_c   1.000
_cell.angle_alpha   90.00
_cell.angle_beta   90.00
_cell.angle_gamma   90.00
#
_symmetry.space_group_name_H-M   'P 1'
#
loop_
_entity.id
_entity.type
_entity.pdbx_description
1 polymer ?
#
loop_
_entity_poly.entity_id
_entity_poly.type
_entity_poly.pdbx_seq_one_letter_code
_entity_poly.pdbx_strand_id
1 'polypeptide(L)'
;TIRYYTTKRIAIKLNVCYHIHKKTEWIAAEGRLLRKRKGKGMNIDNYRVFIRVAKIGNLTAAAEQLGYTQSGISHIVSALEQEFGFQLLRRSKTGVSLTQEGERILQTLREVVNRDDMLKQIAAEIKGVRMGKVRVGAFSSVAVCWLPKIIAEFSNEYPNISIDVSVGTYKTIEDMIIAEEVDCGFMSGTMRKELKFVPLCVDRMLALVPPKLLPSGCKTLPLEAISDIDFIIPGEGSNYDIGRILRTAGVRPRVKYSGSDDYAAVAMAEG
;
A
#
# COMPACT_ATOMS: atom_id res chain seq x y z
N THR A 1 34.04 -2.61 11.27
CA THR A 1 32.89 -2.89 10.39
C THR A 1 31.64 -3.04 11.21
N ILE A 2 30.88 -1.97 11.44
CA ILE A 2 29.57 -2.11 12.09
C ILE A 2 28.59 -2.55 11.00
N ARG A 3 28.07 -3.77 11.14
CA ARG A 3 27.14 -4.38 10.17
C ARG A 3 25.74 -4.19 10.72
N TYR A 4 25.00 -3.24 10.16
CA TYR A 4 23.57 -3.12 10.44
C TYR A 4 22.77 -3.88 9.40
N TYR A 5 21.81 -4.64 9.91
CA TYR A 5 20.96 -5.50 9.13
C TYR A 5 19.53 -4.99 9.26
N THR A 6 18.83 -4.86 8.14
CA THR A 6 17.38 -4.67 8.12
C THR A 6 16.73 -5.95 7.59
N THR A 7 15.63 -6.37 8.21
CA THR A 7 14.89 -7.55 7.72
C THR A 7 13.78 -7.05 6.83
N LYS A 8 13.83 -7.36 5.53
CA LYS A 8 12.69 -7.14 4.64
C LYS A 8 11.64 -8.21 4.91
N ARG A 9 10.40 -7.75 5.04
CA ARG A 9 9.25 -8.58 5.40
C ARG A 9 8.08 -8.24 4.47
N ILE A 10 7.20 -9.21 4.26
CA ILE A 10 5.86 -8.95 3.72
C ILE A 10 4.90 -8.85 4.89
N ALA A 11 4.08 -7.80 4.89
CA ALA A 11 2.98 -7.64 5.82
C ALA A 11 1.64 -7.89 5.15
N ILE A 12 0.74 -8.51 5.92
CA ILE A 12 -0.65 -8.77 5.56
C ILE A 12 -1.55 -8.44 6.77
N LYS A 13 -2.78 -7.97 6.54
CA LYS A 13 -3.74 -7.67 7.61
C LYS A 13 -4.29 -8.97 8.21
N LEU A 14 -4.37 -9.05 9.55
CA LEU A 14 -4.79 -10.24 10.32
C LEU A 14 -6.15 -10.84 9.91
N ASN A 15 -7.06 -10.03 9.38
CA ASN A 15 -8.43 -10.42 9.02
C ASN A 15 -8.65 -10.61 7.50
N VAL A 16 -7.61 -10.43 6.68
CA VAL A 16 -7.69 -10.76 5.25
C VAL A 16 -7.34 -12.24 5.13
N CYS A 17 -8.39 -13.06 5.11
CA CYS A 17 -8.29 -14.50 5.05
C CYS A 17 -7.85 -14.94 3.64
N TYR A 18 -6.56 -14.79 3.31
CA TYR A 18 -5.97 -15.49 2.17
C TYR A 18 -5.97 -16.98 2.49
N HIS A 19 -6.98 -17.69 1.99
CA HIS A 19 -7.00 -19.14 2.01
C HIS A 19 -5.94 -19.65 1.02
N ILE A 20 -4.74 -19.90 1.52
CA ILE A 20 -3.86 -20.94 0.96
C ILE A 20 -4.26 -22.22 1.69
N HIS A 21 -5.04 -23.06 1.00
CA HIS A 21 -5.61 -24.34 1.42
C HIS A 21 -5.29 -24.86 2.83
N LYS A 22 -6.33 -24.96 3.69
CA LYS A 22 -6.59 -26.14 4.53
C LYS A 22 -8.11 -26.43 4.59
N LYS A 23 -8.43 -27.72 4.61
CA LYS A 23 -9.73 -28.40 4.41
C LYS A 23 -10.75 -28.21 5.56
N THR A 24 -12.04 -28.23 5.18
CA THR A 24 -13.29 -28.72 5.89
C THR A 24 -13.76 -27.94 7.16
N GLU A 25 -15.04 -27.71 7.49
CA GLU A 25 -16.37 -28.34 7.22
C GLU A 25 -17.52 -27.28 7.16
N TRP A 26 -18.69 -27.67 6.63
CA TRP A 26 -19.88 -26.81 6.46
C TRP A 26 -20.95 -27.07 7.55
N ILE A 27 -21.55 -26.01 8.08
CA ILE A 27 -22.85 -26.07 8.78
C ILE A 27 -23.83 -25.19 8.02
N ALA A 28 -24.88 -25.80 7.47
CA ALA A 28 -25.96 -25.13 6.78
C ALA A 28 -26.95 -24.52 7.78
N ALA A 29 -27.35 -23.27 7.57
CA ALA A 29 -28.48 -22.65 8.25
C ALA A 29 -29.48 -22.15 7.20
N GLU A 30 -30.70 -22.70 7.25
CA GLU A 30 -31.85 -22.28 6.44
C GLU A 30 -32.32 -20.87 6.81
N GLY A 31 -32.67 -20.06 5.81
CA GLY A 31 -33.13 -18.69 6.00
C GLY A 31 -33.97 -18.17 4.84
N ARG A 32 -35.25 -18.52 4.85
CA ARG A 32 -36.42 -17.93 4.18
C ARG A 32 -36.18 -16.71 3.26
N LEU A 33 -36.42 -16.91 1.95
CA LEU A 33 -36.40 -15.88 0.90
C LEU A 33 -37.41 -14.76 1.16
N LEU A 34 -36.92 -13.56 1.51
CA LEU A 34 -37.70 -12.33 1.46
C LEU A 34 -37.83 -11.85 0.00
N ARG A 35 -39.09 -11.64 -0.40
CA ARG A 35 -39.57 -11.26 -1.73
C ARG A 35 -38.96 -9.91 -2.17
N LYS A 36 -38.08 -9.93 -3.19
CA LYS A 36 -37.43 -8.72 -3.77
C LYS A 36 -38.45 -7.73 -4.32
N ARG A 37 -38.50 -6.52 -3.76
CA ARG A 37 -38.94 -5.32 -4.50
C ARG A 37 -37.92 -5.09 -5.63
N LYS A 38 -38.40 -4.90 -6.87
CA LYS A 38 -37.58 -4.42 -8.01
C LYS A 38 -37.20 -2.95 -7.79
N GLY A 39 -36.37 -2.67 -6.81
CA GLY A 39 -35.47 -1.51 -6.88
C GLY A 39 -34.32 -1.90 -7.81
N LYS A 40 -33.86 -0.99 -8.67
CA LYS A 40 -32.64 -1.17 -9.46
C LYS A 40 -31.50 -1.37 -8.45
N GLY A 41 -31.17 -2.64 -8.16
CA GLY A 41 -30.27 -3.01 -7.09
C GLY A 41 -28.93 -2.30 -7.26
N MET A 42 -28.41 -1.80 -6.15
CA MET A 42 -27.12 -1.14 -6.04
C MET A 42 -26.05 -1.98 -6.74
N ASN A 43 -25.39 -1.39 -7.73
CA ASN A 43 -24.29 -2.05 -8.41
C ASN A 43 -23.03 -1.88 -7.56
N ILE A 44 -22.33 -2.98 -7.25
CA ILE A 44 -21.02 -2.98 -6.58
C ILE A 44 -20.02 -2.04 -7.28
N ASP A 45 -20.16 -1.85 -8.60
CA ASP A 45 -19.34 -0.93 -9.38
C ASP A 45 -19.52 0.53 -8.92
N ASN A 46 -20.70 0.93 -8.45
CA ASN A 46 -20.92 2.27 -7.91
C ASN A 46 -20.06 2.52 -6.67
N TYR A 47 -19.87 1.49 -5.82
CA TYR A 47 -18.96 1.59 -4.68
C TYR A 47 -17.52 1.77 -5.13
N ARG A 48 -17.09 1.03 -6.15
CA ARG A 48 -15.74 1.17 -6.72
C ARG A 48 -15.50 2.59 -7.23
N VAL A 49 -16.50 3.17 -7.91
CA VAL A 49 -16.46 4.57 -8.37
C VAL A 49 -16.33 5.52 -7.17
N PHE A 50 -17.18 5.38 -6.14
CA PHE A 50 -17.10 6.23 -4.95
C PHE A 50 -15.75 6.12 -4.23
N ILE A 51 -15.25 4.90 -3.99
CA ILE A 51 -13.95 4.65 -3.37
C ILE A 51 -12.83 5.34 -4.17
N ARG A 52 -12.90 5.30 -5.51
CA ARG A 52 -11.90 5.94 -6.37
C ARG A 52 -12.01 7.46 -6.33
N VAL A 53 -13.22 8.02 -6.35
CA VAL A 53 -13.46 9.47 -6.20
C VAL A 53 -12.93 9.96 -4.86
N ALA A 54 -13.21 9.25 -3.77
CA ALA A 54 -12.72 9.57 -2.44
C ALA A 54 -11.18 9.61 -2.38
N LYS A 55 -10.51 8.69 -3.09
CA LYS A 55 -9.04 8.65 -3.18
C LYS A 55 -8.44 9.77 -4.03
N ILE A 56 -9.10 10.15 -5.12
CA ILE A 56 -8.60 11.19 -6.03
C ILE A 56 -8.89 12.60 -5.49
N GLY A 57 -10.01 12.80 -4.80
CA GLY A 57 -10.43 14.10 -4.27
C GLY A 57 -10.89 15.11 -5.35
N ASN A 58 -11.05 14.66 -6.59
CA ASN A 58 -11.48 15.49 -7.71
C ASN A 58 -12.37 14.68 -8.66
N LEU A 59 -13.60 15.16 -8.91
CA LEU A 59 -14.59 14.46 -9.73
C LEU A 59 -14.20 14.38 -11.20
N THR A 60 -13.58 15.43 -11.74
CA THR A 60 -13.17 15.50 -13.15
C THR A 60 -12.01 14.53 -13.39
N ALA A 61 -10.97 14.59 -12.55
CA ALA A 61 -9.84 13.67 -12.65
C ALA A 61 -10.26 12.21 -12.41
N ALA A 62 -11.22 11.97 -11.52
CA ALA A 62 -11.80 10.63 -11.34
C ALA A 62 -12.57 10.16 -12.57
N ALA A 63 -13.30 11.05 -13.24
CA ALA A 63 -14.07 10.73 -14.43
C ALA A 63 -13.15 10.33 -15.59
N GLU A 64 -12.10 11.11 -15.82
CA GLU A 64 -11.06 10.80 -16.81
C GLU A 64 -10.40 9.45 -16.55
N GLN A 65 -9.99 9.18 -15.30
CA GLN A 65 -9.32 7.92 -14.96
C GLN A 65 -10.23 6.69 -15.04
N LEU A 66 -11.52 6.85 -14.83
CA LEU A 66 -12.50 5.76 -14.85
C LEU A 66 -13.22 5.62 -16.19
N GLY A 67 -12.96 6.50 -17.17
CA GLY A 67 -13.65 6.49 -18.46
C GLY A 67 -15.12 6.94 -18.39
N TYR A 68 -15.47 7.78 -17.42
CA TYR A 68 -16.80 8.37 -17.27
C TYR A 68 -16.80 9.85 -17.64
N THR A 69 -17.98 10.41 -17.85
CA THR A 69 -18.16 11.87 -17.77
C THR A 69 -18.21 12.32 -16.32
N GLN A 70 -17.82 13.57 -16.05
CA GLN A 70 -17.94 14.15 -14.70
C GLN A 70 -19.40 14.11 -14.19
N SER A 71 -20.37 14.39 -15.07
CA SER A 71 -21.80 14.30 -14.75
C SER A 71 -22.22 12.85 -14.42
N GLY A 72 -21.65 11.86 -15.10
CA GLY A 72 -21.86 10.43 -14.83
C GLY A 72 -21.38 10.04 -13.44
N ILE A 73 -20.15 10.43 -13.06
CA ILE A 73 -19.66 10.22 -11.69
C ILE A 73 -20.53 10.94 -10.66
N SER A 74 -20.89 12.21 -10.92
CA SER A 74 -21.75 12.97 -10.02
C SER A 74 -23.09 12.26 -9.79
N HIS A 75 -23.70 11.71 -10.84
CA HIS A 75 -24.95 10.97 -10.75
C HIS A 75 -24.80 9.67 -9.94
N ILE A 76 -23.70 8.93 -10.13
CA ILE A 76 -23.41 7.70 -9.37
C ILE A 76 -23.27 8.02 -7.88
N VAL A 77 -22.49 9.05 -7.52
CA VAL A 77 -22.31 9.46 -6.13
C VAL A 77 -23.63 9.92 -5.53
N SER A 78 -24.39 10.78 -6.22
CA SER A 78 -25.69 11.25 -5.70
C SER A 78 -26.71 10.12 -5.52
N ALA A 79 -26.68 9.10 -6.38
CA ALA A 79 -27.51 7.92 -6.20
C ALA A 79 -27.15 7.13 -4.92
N LEU A 80 -25.85 6.98 -4.63
CA LEU A 80 -25.39 6.37 -3.38
C LEU A 80 -25.79 7.20 -2.16
N GLU A 81 -25.67 8.52 -2.23
CA GLU A 81 -26.08 9.43 -1.14
C GLU A 81 -27.59 9.37 -0.87
N GLN A 82 -28.40 9.30 -1.93
CA GLN A 82 -29.85 9.12 -1.81
C GLN A 82 -30.21 7.78 -1.18
N GLU A 83 -29.50 6.71 -1.56
CA GLU A 83 -29.74 5.37 -1.03
C GLU A 83 -29.35 5.25 0.45
N PHE A 84 -28.20 5.80 0.84
CA PHE A 84 -27.76 5.80 2.23
C PHE A 84 -28.49 6.83 3.10
N GLY A 85 -29.11 7.84 2.49
CA GLY A 85 -29.84 8.90 3.19
C GLY A 85 -28.94 9.98 3.81
N PHE A 86 -27.67 10.05 3.42
CA PHE A 86 -26.73 11.07 3.86
C PHE A 86 -25.69 11.41 2.78
N GLN A 87 -25.09 12.58 2.91
CA GLN A 87 -24.03 13.03 2.00
C GLN A 87 -22.73 12.28 2.30
N LEU A 88 -22.08 11.78 1.25
CA LEU A 88 -20.80 11.08 1.33
C LEU A 88 -19.63 12.01 1.06
N LEU A 89 -19.88 13.03 0.23
CA LEU A 89 -18.87 13.97 -0.22
C LEU A 89 -19.27 15.42 0.07
N ARG A 90 -18.31 16.23 0.48
CA ARG A 90 -18.42 17.68 0.55
C ARG A 90 -17.69 18.30 -0.64
N ARG A 91 -18.41 19.09 -1.44
CA ARG A 91 -17.83 19.81 -2.57
C ARG A 91 -17.30 21.18 -2.11
N SER A 92 -16.14 21.56 -2.61
CA SER A 92 -15.51 22.86 -2.36
C SER A 92 -14.99 23.46 -3.67
N LYS A 93 -14.49 24.70 -3.63
CA LYS A 93 -13.85 25.35 -4.78
C LYS A 93 -12.56 24.64 -5.22
N THR A 94 -11.93 23.87 -4.34
CA THR A 94 -10.65 23.19 -4.59
C THR A 94 -10.80 21.72 -4.95
N GLY A 95 -12.01 21.18 -4.93
CA GLY A 95 -12.27 19.78 -5.25
C GLY A 95 -13.35 19.18 -4.36
N VAL A 96 -13.15 17.93 -3.96
CA VAL A 96 -14.11 17.15 -3.18
C VAL A 96 -13.40 16.46 -2.03
N SER A 97 -13.99 16.53 -0.84
CA SER A 97 -13.54 15.80 0.35
C SER A 97 -14.64 14.88 0.85
N LEU A 98 -14.29 13.91 1.69
CA LEU A 98 -15.29 13.10 2.39
C LEU A 98 -16.04 13.93 3.44
N THR A 99 -17.28 13.56 3.72
CA THR A 99 -17.98 13.94 4.96
C THR A 99 -17.55 13.00 6.10
N GLN A 100 -17.96 13.30 7.34
CA GLN A 100 -17.69 12.40 8.47
C GLN A 100 -18.37 11.03 8.25
N GLU A 101 -19.57 11.03 7.71
CA GLU A 101 -20.32 9.83 7.34
C GLU A 101 -19.64 9.09 6.19
N GLY A 102 -19.14 9.83 5.19
CA GLY A 102 -18.35 9.32 4.07
C GLY A 102 -17.09 8.60 4.53
N GLU A 103 -16.34 9.18 5.47
CA GLU A 103 -15.14 8.55 6.07
C GLU A 103 -15.50 7.24 6.78
N ARG A 104 -16.59 7.24 7.56
CA ARG A 104 -17.03 6.07 8.31
C ARG A 104 -17.44 4.91 7.41
N ILE A 105 -18.20 5.18 6.35
CA ILE A 105 -18.70 4.13 5.46
C ILE A 105 -17.65 3.67 4.43
N LEU A 106 -16.67 4.52 4.10
CA LEU A 106 -15.65 4.20 3.10
C LEU A 106 -14.92 2.89 3.39
N GLN A 107 -14.55 2.65 4.65
CA GLN A 107 -13.88 1.41 5.03
C GLN A 107 -14.78 0.19 4.80
N THR A 108 -16.04 0.27 5.20
CA THR A 108 -17.03 -0.80 4.97
C THR A 108 -17.24 -1.06 3.47
N LEU A 109 -17.31 -0.01 2.64
CA LEU A 109 -17.46 -0.19 1.20
C LEU A 109 -16.25 -0.88 0.57
N ARG A 110 -15.03 -0.58 1.04
CA ARG A 110 -13.81 -1.29 0.60
C ARG A 110 -13.87 -2.76 0.96
N GLU A 111 -14.28 -3.09 2.19
CA GLU A 111 -14.44 -4.48 2.64
C GLU A 111 -15.47 -5.23 1.79
N VAL A 112 -16.61 -4.60 1.49
CA VAL A 112 -17.66 -5.20 0.63
C VAL A 112 -17.14 -5.44 -0.79
N VAL A 113 -16.43 -4.47 -1.37
CA VAL A 113 -15.80 -4.61 -2.70
C VAL A 113 -14.75 -5.73 -2.72
N ASN A 114 -13.91 -5.83 -1.68
CA ASN A 114 -12.90 -6.88 -1.57
C ASN A 114 -13.54 -8.26 -1.42
N ARG A 115 -14.67 -8.36 -0.70
CA ARG A 115 -15.42 -9.63 -0.58
C ARG A 115 -16.07 -10.04 -1.89
N ASP A 116 -16.57 -9.10 -2.67
CA ASP A 116 -17.05 -9.36 -4.04
C ASP A 116 -15.92 -9.87 -4.95
N ASP A 117 -14.72 -9.28 -4.87
CA ASP A 117 -13.55 -9.75 -5.62
C ASP A 117 -13.13 -11.16 -5.19
N MET A 118 -13.10 -11.44 -3.89
CA MET A 118 -12.81 -12.79 -3.36
C MET A 118 -13.83 -13.82 -3.81
N LEU A 119 -15.13 -13.47 -3.82
CA LEU A 119 -16.19 -14.35 -4.30
C LEU A 119 -15.99 -14.70 -5.77
N LYS A 120 -15.66 -13.70 -6.61
CA LYS A 120 -15.38 -13.91 -8.04
C LYS A 120 -14.16 -14.80 -8.25
N GLN A 121 -13.10 -14.63 -7.45
CA GLN A 121 -11.91 -15.46 -7.49
C GLN A 121 -12.22 -16.93 -7.12
N ILE A 122 -12.93 -17.16 -6.02
CA ILE A 122 -13.34 -18.52 -5.59
C ILE A 122 -14.24 -19.18 -6.64
N ALA A 123 -15.18 -18.42 -7.21
CA ALA A 123 -16.07 -18.94 -8.26
C ALA A 123 -15.31 -19.34 -9.53
N ALA A 124 -14.24 -18.62 -9.87
CA ALA A 124 -13.37 -18.98 -10.99
C ALA A 124 -12.49 -20.20 -10.66
N GLU A 125 -11.97 -20.27 -9.44
CA GLU A 125 -11.18 -21.40 -8.96
C GLU A 125 -11.98 -22.71 -8.98
N ILE A 126 -13.25 -22.67 -8.57
CA ILE A 126 -14.19 -23.81 -8.67
C ILE A 126 -14.33 -24.30 -10.11
N LYS A 127 -14.20 -23.40 -11.10
CA LYS A 127 -14.20 -23.73 -12.54
C LYS A 127 -12.84 -24.16 -13.08
N GLY A 128 -11.83 -24.31 -12.21
CA GLY A 128 -10.46 -24.67 -12.58
C GLY A 128 -9.63 -23.51 -13.14
N VAL A 129 -10.11 -22.27 -13.02
CA VAL A 129 -9.40 -21.08 -13.55
C VAL A 129 -8.82 -20.28 -12.39
N ARG A 130 -7.48 -20.14 -12.35
CA ARG A 130 -6.80 -19.22 -11.43
C ARG A 130 -6.75 -17.83 -12.04
N MET A 131 -7.72 -16.98 -11.69
CA MET A 131 -7.80 -15.59 -12.16
C MET A 131 -8.07 -14.64 -11.02
N GLY A 132 -7.69 -13.38 -11.20
CA GLY A 132 -7.95 -12.35 -10.20
C GLY A 132 -6.97 -11.19 -10.27
N LYS A 133 -6.87 -10.47 -9.16
CA LYS A 133 -5.99 -9.32 -9.01
C LYS A 133 -5.26 -9.41 -7.68
N VAL A 134 -3.95 -9.17 -7.70
CA VAL A 134 -3.11 -9.05 -6.50
C VAL A 134 -2.60 -7.61 -6.44
N ARG A 135 -2.88 -6.92 -5.35
CA ARG A 135 -2.51 -5.52 -5.10
C ARG A 135 -1.36 -5.48 -4.09
N VAL A 136 -0.22 -4.95 -4.49
CA VAL A 136 1.02 -4.99 -3.71
C VAL A 136 1.48 -3.57 -3.38
N GLY A 137 1.65 -3.28 -2.09
CA GLY A 137 2.32 -2.07 -1.62
C GLY A 137 3.83 -2.27 -1.55
N ALA A 138 4.64 -1.34 -2.05
CA ALA A 138 6.10 -1.44 -1.92
C ALA A 138 6.77 -0.07 -1.79
N PHE A 139 7.89 -0.02 -1.07
CA PHE A 139 8.77 1.15 -1.07
C PHE A 139 9.73 1.09 -2.26
N SER A 140 10.25 2.25 -2.66
CA SER A 140 10.93 2.45 -3.95
C SER A 140 11.99 1.40 -4.27
N SER A 141 12.89 1.08 -3.33
CA SER A 141 13.96 0.10 -3.59
C SER A 141 13.46 -1.33 -3.81
N VAL A 142 12.35 -1.75 -3.18
CA VAL A 142 11.74 -3.04 -3.49
C VAL A 142 10.99 -2.99 -4.82
N ALA A 143 10.29 -1.89 -5.09
CA ALA A 143 9.55 -1.71 -6.33
C ALA A 143 10.45 -1.75 -7.57
N VAL A 144 11.67 -1.19 -7.46
CA VAL A 144 12.64 -1.16 -8.57
C VAL A 144 13.47 -2.44 -8.63
N CYS A 145 14.00 -2.93 -7.50
CA CYS A 145 15.00 -4.00 -7.52
C CYS A 145 14.43 -5.41 -7.46
N TRP A 146 13.23 -5.60 -6.88
CA TRP A 146 12.70 -6.93 -6.59
C TRP A 146 11.44 -7.25 -7.39
N LEU A 147 10.46 -6.35 -7.39
CA LEU A 147 9.16 -6.61 -8.02
C LEU A 147 9.23 -6.96 -9.51
N PRO A 148 10.08 -6.36 -10.36
CA PRO A 148 10.08 -6.68 -11.79
C PRO A 148 10.36 -8.17 -12.06
N LYS A 149 11.33 -8.76 -11.34
CA LYS A 149 11.66 -10.18 -11.47
C LYS A 149 10.55 -11.07 -10.91
N ILE A 150 10.04 -10.73 -9.71
CA ILE A 150 8.96 -11.48 -9.06
C ILE A 150 7.70 -11.49 -9.93
N ILE A 151 7.33 -10.33 -10.50
CA ILE A 151 6.16 -10.19 -11.36
C ILE A 151 6.35 -10.99 -12.65
N ALA A 152 7.54 -10.94 -13.28
CA ALA A 152 7.80 -11.71 -14.49
C ALA A 152 7.67 -13.22 -14.26
N GLU A 153 8.26 -13.75 -13.18
CA GLU A 153 8.15 -15.17 -12.82
C GLU A 153 6.69 -15.54 -12.47
N PHE A 154 6.00 -14.72 -11.69
CA PHE A 154 4.62 -14.95 -11.29
C PHE A 154 3.65 -14.91 -12.48
N SER A 155 3.78 -13.92 -13.37
CA SER A 155 2.90 -13.80 -14.54
C SER A 155 3.07 -14.95 -15.53
N ASN A 156 4.25 -15.58 -15.59
CA ASN A 156 4.45 -16.80 -16.39
C ASN A 156 3.72 -18.01 -15.78
N GLU A 157 3.71 -18.15 -14.46
CA GLU A 157 3.04 -19.26 -13.77
C GLU A 157 1.51 -19.03 -13.63
N TYR A 158 1.08 -17.77 -13.55
CA TYR A 158 -0.32 -17.36 -13.33
C TYR A 158 -0.78 -16.29 -14.34
N PRO A 159 -0.94 -16.65 -15.63
CA PRO A 159 -1.19 -15.67 -16.70
C PRO A 159 -2.54 -14.92 -16.59
N ASN A 160 -3.51 -15.48 -15.87
CA ASN A 160 -4.83 -14.86 -15.68
C ASN A 160 -4.94 -14.05 -14.38
N ILE A 161 -3.83 -13.88 -13.64
CA ILE A 161 -3.78 -13.04 -12.45
C ILE A 161 -3.06 -11.74 -12.80
N SER A 162 -3.74 -10.61 -12.60
CA SER A 162 -3.17 -9.28 -12.74
C SER A 162 -2.48 -8.84 -11.44
N ILE A 163 -1.35 -8.13 -11.56
CA ILE A 163 -0.67 -7.52 -10.41
C ILE A 163 -0.76 -6.00 -10.53
N ASP A 164 -1.12 -5.34 -9.44
CA ASP A 164 -1.16 -3.89 -9.31
C ASP A 164 -0.21 -3.46 -8.20
N VAL A 165 0.70 -2.54 -8.52
CA VAL A 165 1.77 -2.12 -7.60
C VAL A 165 1.55 -0.67 -7.21
N SER A 166 1.40 -0.45 -5.90
CA SER A 166 1.34 0.89 -5.31
C SER A 166 2.63 1.20 -4.58
N VAL A 167 3.33 2.25 -5.03
CA VAL A 167 4.59 2.69 -4.42
C VAL A 167 4.33 3.75 -3.35
N GLY A 168 4.93 3.61 -2.17
CA GLY A 168 4.76 4.56 -1.08
C GLY A 168 5.79 4.42 0.04
N THR A 169 5.69 5.30 1.03
CA THR A 169 6.49 5.20 2.26
C THR A 169 6.01 4.05 3.15
N TYR A 170 6.77 3.72 4.21
CA TYR A 170 6.35 2.69 5.17
C TYR A 170 4.97 2.98 5.77
N LYS A 171 4.73 4.24 6.19
CA LYS A 171 3.44 4.67 6.74
C LYS A 171 2.32 4.55 5.70
N THR A 172 2.56 5.00 4.47
CA THR A 172 1.58 4.92 3.39
C THR A 172 1.20 3.47 3.09
N ILE A 173 2.17 2.55 3.07
CA ILE A 173 1.92 1.13 2.83
C ILE A 173 1.11 0.52 3.98
N GLU A 174 1.45 0.83 5.24
CA GLU A 174 0.65 0.40 6.40
C GLU A 174 -0.80 0.87 6.28
N ASP A 175 -1.00 2.15 6.00
CA ASP A 175 -2.34 2.73 5.87
C ASP A 175 -3.11 2.08 4.71
N MET A 176 -2.45 1.80 3.57
CA MET A 176 -3.06 1.07 2.44
C MET A 176 -3.45 -0.37 2.80
N ILE A 177 -2.64 -1.09 3.58
CA ILE A 177 -2.97 -2.47 4.03
C ILE A 177 -4.17 -2.43 4.98
N ILE A 178 -4.18 -1.52 5.96
CA ILE A 178 -5.28 -1.39 6.93
C ILE A 178 -6.58 -1.02 6.22
N ALA A 179 -6.49 -0.10 5.27
CA ALA A 179 -7.59 0.32 4.40
C ALA A 179 -8.03 -0.75 3.39
N GLU A 180 -7.28 -1.86 3.27
CA GLU A 180 -7.49 -2.91 2.27
C GLU A 180 -7.47 -2.40 0.82
N GLU A 181 -6.68 -1.35 0.58
CA GLU A 181 -6.36 -0.87 -0.77
C GLU A 181 -5.29 -1.74 -1.43
N VAL A 182 -4.44 -2.38 -0.62
CA VAL A 182 -3.50 -3.41 -1.05
C VAL A 182 -3.71 -4.67 -0.23
N ASP A 183 -3.37 -5.80 -0.84
CA ASP A 183 -3.51 -7.15 -0.29
C ASP A 183 -2.35 -7.50 0.63
N CYS A 184 -1.15 -7.05 0.25
CA CYS A 184 0.07 -7.19 1.01
C CYS A 184 1.00 -6.01 0.77
N GLY A 185 1.99 -5.80 1.64
CA GLY A 185 3.00 -4.78 1.44
C GLY A 185 4.39 -5.18 1.90
N PHE A 186 5.41 -4.69 1.19
CA PHE A 186 6.80 -4.87 1.57
C PHE A 186 7.24 -3.80 2.55
N MET A 187 7.92 -4.22 3.63
CA MET A 187 8.34 -3.31 4.69
C MET A 187 9.45 -3.91 5.55
N SER A 188 10.17 -3.06 6.29
CA SER A 188 11.29 -3.46 7.16
C SER A 188 10.92 -3.57 8.65
N GLY A 189 9.72 -3.11 9.01
CA GLY A 189 9.17 -3.17 10.36
C GLY A 189 7.93 -2.29 10.51
N THR A 190 7.12 -2.54 11.54
CA THR A 190 5.98 -1.71 11.95
C THR A 190 5.85 -1.72 13.46
N MET A 191 5.05 -0.79 14.00
CA MET A 191 4.56 -0.83 15.38
C MET A 191 3.09 -1.30 15.48
N ARG A 192 2.43 -1.58 14.35
CA ARG A 192 1.01 -1.97 14.28
C ARG A 192 0.81 -3.46 14.58
N LYS A 193 -0.04 -3.77 15.56
CA LYS A 193 -0.32 -5.14 16.02
C LYS A 193 -1.27 -5.89 15.08
N GLU A 194 -1.99 -5.15 14.24
CA GLU A 194 -3.02 -5.64 13.32
C GLU A 194 -2.43 -6.32 12.06
N LEU A 195 -1.11 -6.24 11.88
CA LEU A 195 -0.39 -6.76 10.72
C LEU A 195 0.43 -8.01 11.10
N LYS A 196 0.32 -9.06 10.30
CA LYS A 196 1.24 -10.22 10.36
C LYS A 196 2.41 -10.00 9.43
N PHE A 197 3.58 -10.48 9.83
CA PHE A 197 4.81 -10.36 9.06
C PHE A 197 5.38 -11.72 8.68
N VAL A 198 5.77 -11.84 7.42
CA VAL A 198 6.56 -12.96 6.91
C VAL A 198 7.96 -12.43 6.58
N PRO A 199 9.02 -12.88 7.28
CA PRO A 199 10.38 -12.48 6.94
C PRO A 199 10.76 -13.05 5.58
N LEU A 200 11.32 -12.22 4.71
CA LEU A 200 11.77 -12.62 3.38
C LEU A 200 13.28 -12.72 3.29
N CYS A 201 13.97 -11.67 3.70
CA CYS A 201 15.42 -11.64 3.70
C CYS A 201 15.95 -10.68 4.75
N VAL A 202 17.26 -10.81 4.98
CA VAL A 202 18.04 -9.83 5.72
C VAL A 202 18.91 -9.07 4.74
N ASP A 203 18.69 -7.76 4.66
CA ASP A 203 19.41 -6.83 3.80
C ASP A 203 20.42 -6.01 4.62
N ARG A 204 21.56 -5.70 4.02
CA ARG A 204 22.64 -4.93 4.67
C ARG A 204 22.46 -3.46 4.36
N MET A 205 22.44 -2.62 5.40
CA MET A 205 22.44 -1.18 5.21
C MET A 205 23.90 -0.69 5.19
N LEU A 206 24.26 0.05 4.13
CA LEU A 206 25.60 0.59 3.92
C LEU A 206 25.56 2.11 3.89
N ALA A 207 26.65 2.74 4.32
CA ALA A 207 26.85 4.18 4.17
C ALA A 207 27.53 4.46 2.82
N LEU A 208 26.99 5.41 2.07
CA LEU A 208 27.68 6.00 0.93
C LEU A 208 28.50 7.19 1.43
N VAL A 209 29.82 7.13 1.24
CA VAL A 209 30.76 8.13 1.75
C VAL A 209 31.69 8.55 0.62
N PRO A 210 31.84 9.87 0.35
CA PRO A 210 32.84 10.37 -0.58
C PRO A 210 34.24 9.85 -0.23
N PRO A 211 35.07 9.42 -1.20
CA PRO A 211 36.42 8.91 -0.91
C PRO A 211 37.28 9.88 -0.09
N LYS A 212 37.11 11.19 -0.30
CA LYS A 212 37.83 12.26 0.43
C LYS A 212 37.56 12.29 1.94
N LEU A 213 36.45 11.71 2.40
CA LEU A 213 36.06 11.66 3.81
C LEU A 213 36.47 10.34 4.49
N LEU A 214 37.05 9.40 3.74
CA LEU A 214 37.56 8.16 4.29
C LEU A 214 39.04 8.33 4.67
N PRO A 215 39.46 7.83 5.86
CA PRO A 215 40.88 7.72 6.18
C PRO A 215 41.61 6.91 5.09
N SER A 216 42.85 7.28 4.78
CA SER A 216 43.63 6.62 3.73
C SER A 216 43.73 5.11 3.99
N GLY A 217 43.34 4.31 2.99
CA GLY A 217 43.33 2.85 3.08
C GLY A 217 42.11 2.24 3.77
N CYS A 218 41.19 3.03 4.32
CA CYS A 218 39.96 2.55 4.95
C CYS A 218 38.80 2.48 3.95
N LYS A 219 38.04 1.37 4.01
CA LYS A 219 36.78 1.17 3.26
C LYS A 219 35.53 1.27 4.15
N THR A 220 35.71 1.59 5.42
CA THR A 220 34.64 1.61 6.43
C THR A 220 34.83 2.78 7.37
N LEU A 221 33.72 3.38 7.79
CA LEU A 221 33.70 4.42 8.81
C LEU A 221 33.02 3.86 10.08
N PRO A 222 33.54 4.13 11.30
CA PRO A 222 32.78 3.89 12.53
C PRO A 222 31.51 4.74 12.53
N LEU A 223 30.42 4.23 13.10
CA LEU A 223 29.13 4.94 13.06
C LEU A 223 29.20 6.26 13.84
N GLU A 224 30.02 6.30 14.89
CA GLU A 224 30.20 7.46 15.77
C GLU A 224 30.77 8.67 15.00
N ALA A 225 31.62 8.42 14.00
CA ALA A 225 32.18 9.48 13.17
C ALA A 225 31.12 10.20 12.31
N ILE A 226 29.91 9.64 12.19
CA ILE A 226 28.78 10.30 11.51
C ILE A 226 28.40 11.62 12.21
N SER A 227 28.64 11.75 13.53
CA SER A 227 28.34 12.99 14.25
C SER A 227 29.21 14.18 13.81
N ASP A 228 30.37 13.91 13.23
CA ASP A 228 31.36 14.93 12.85
C ASP A 228 31.32 15.29 11.36
N ILE A 229 30.50 14.60 10.55
CA ILE A 229 30.38 14.82 9.11
C ILE A 229 28.95 15.26 8.73
N ASP A 230 28.85 15.99 7.62
CA ASP A 230 27.56 16.35 7.03
C ASP A 230 26.83 15.07 6.57
N PHE A 231 25.57 14.93 6.98
CA PHE A 231 24.75 13.74 6.70
C PHE A 231 23.53 14.11 5.85
N ILE A 232 23.26 13.28 4.84
CA ILE A 232 22.05 13.33 4.02
C ILE A 232 21.12 12.24 4.52
N ILE A 233 19.91 12.62 4.95
CA ILE A 233 18.90 11.66 5.41
C ILE A 233 17.76 11.54 4.39
N PRO A 234 17.21 10.34 4.16
CA PRO A 234 15.97 10.22 3.40
C PRO A 234 14.85 11.03 4.06
N GLY A 235 13.90 11.46 3.23
CA GLY A 235 12.76 12.26 3.64
C GLY A 235 11.89 11.55 4.67
N GLU A 236 11.00 12.33 5.27
CA GLU A 236 10.03 11.83 6.25
C GLU A 236 9.23 10.65 5.69
N GLY A 237 9.09 9.60 6.50
CA GLY A 237 8.40 8.36 6.11
C GLY A 237 9.29 7.30 5.45
N SER A 238 10.44 7.66 4.87
CA SER A 238 11.41 6.72 4.27
C SER A 238 12.63 6.45 5.17
N ASN A 239 12.87 7.29 6.16
CA ASN A 239 14.02 7.21 7.06
C ASN A 239 13.88 6.21 8.23
N TYR A 240 12.86 5.33 8.22
CA TYR A 240 12.54 4.46 9.36
C TYR A 240 13.74 3.61 9.82
N ASP A 241 14.39 2.89 8.90
CA ASP A 241 15.50 2.00 9.22
C ASP A 241 16.75 2.77 9.69
N ILE A 242 17.09 3.86 8.99
CA ILE A 242 18.23 4.71 9.34
C ILE A 242 18.00 5.34 10.71
N GLY A 243 16.82 5.90 10.95
CA GLY A 243 16.44 6.48 12.23
C GLY A 243 16.46 5.45 13.36
N ARG A 244 16.01 4.22 13.12
CA ARG A 244 16.14 3.12 14.10
C ARG A 244 17.59 2.85 14.44
N ILE A 245 18.46 2.71 13.43
CA ILE A 245 19.88 2.40 13.61
C ILE A 245 20.60 3.51 14.38
N LEU A 246 20.40 4.78 14.00
CA LEU A 246 21.01 5.93 14.68
C LEU A 246 20.55 6.02 16.14
N ARG A 247 19.24 5.83 16.40
CA ARG A 247 18.71 5.83 17.78
C ARG A 247 19.28 4.68 18.62
N THR A 248 19.31 3.46 18.07
CA THR A 248 19.86 2.29 18.78
C THR A 248 21.34 2.46 19.11
N ALA A 249 22.10 3.14 18.24
CA ALA A 249 23.51 3.42 18.48
C ALA A 249 23.77 4.69 19.30
N GLY A 250 22.74 5.48 19.65
CA GLY A 250 22.91 6.75 20.36
C GLY A 250 23.61 7.85 19.55
N VAL A 251 23.70 7.71 18.23
CA VAL A 251 24.40 8.65 17.35
C VAL A 251 23.43 9.71 16.83
N ARG A 252 23.86 10.98 16.87
CA ARG A 252 23.13 12.11 16.28
C ARG A 252 23.93 12.70 15.11
N PRO A 253 23.46 12.56 13.87
CA PRO A 253 24.15 13.12 12.70
C PRO A 253 23.93 14.63 12.59
N ARG A 254 24.86 15.32 11.92
CA ARG A 254 24.64 16.69 11.44
C ARG A 254 23.88 16.66 10.11
N VAL A 255 22.55 16.68 10.18
CA VAL A 255 21.70 16.63 8.97
C VAL A 255 21.81 17.95 8.22
N LYS A 256 22.40 17.91 7.01
CA LYS A 256 22.53 19.09 6.15
C LYS A 256 21.44 19.15 5.09
N TYR A 257 21.03 17.99 4.59
CA TYR A 257 19.98 17.85 3.57
C TYR A 257 19.05 16.71 3.93
N SER A 258 17.77 16.87 3.55
CA SER A 258 16.77 15.81 3.57
C SER A 258 16.12 15.70 2.20
N GLY A 259 16.13 14.51 1.60
CA GLY A 259 15.60 14.28 0.25
C GLY A 259 14.66 13.08 0.21
N SER A 260 13.54 13.18 -0.50
CA SER A 260 12.54 12.11 -0.59
C SER A 260 12.94 10.93 -1.48
N ASP A 261 14.03 11.07 -2.24
CA ASP A 261 14.47 10.10 -3.24
C ASP A 261 15.91 9.65 -3.02
N ASP A 262 16.12 8.33 -3.04
CA ASP A 262 17.42 7.69 -2.84
C ASP A 262 18.42 8.10 -3.94
N TYR A 263 17.96 8.26 -5.19
CA TYR A 263 18.82 8.67 -6.31
C TYR A 263 19.35 10.10 -6.14
N ALA A 264 18.49 11.02 -5.69
CA ALA A 264 18.90 12.39 -5.40
C ALA A 264 19.94 12.44 -4.27
N ALA A 265 19.76 11.63 -3.21
CA ALA A 265 20.72 11.54 -2.11
C ALA A 265 22.07 10.99 -2.57
N VAL A 266 22.10 9.99 -3.45
CA VAL A 266 23.33 9.46 -4.06
C VAL A 266 24.03 10.53 -4.89
N ALA A 267 23.31 11.21 -5.79
CA ALA A 267 23.88 12.26 -6.63
C ALA A 267 24.45 13.44 -5.82
N MET A 268 23.79 13.83 -4.73
CA MET A 268 24.28 14.87 -3.81
C MET A 268 25.51 14.43 -3.01
N ALA A 269 25.66 13.13 -2.73
CA ALA A 269 26.85 12.61 -2.07
C ALA A 269 28.05 12.52 -3.03
N GLU A 270 27.82 12.41 -4.33
CA GLU A 270 28.88 12.33 -5.34
C GLU A 270 29.42 13.69 -5.80
N GLY A 271 28.60 14.76 -5.72
CA GLY A 271 29.00 16.15 -6.04
C GLY A 271 29.82 16.83 -4.95
#